data_AF-W0NYN7-F1
#
_entry.id   AF-W0NYN7-F1
#
_cell.length_a   1.000
_cell.length_b   1.000
_cell.length_c   1.000
_cell.angle_alpha   90.00
_cell.angle_beta   90.00
_cell.angle_gamma   90.00
#
_symmetry.space_group_name_H-M   'P 1'
#
loop_
_entity.id
_entity.type
_entity.pdbx_description
1 polymer ?
#
loop_
_entity_poly.entity_id
_entity_poly.type
_entity_poly.pdbx_seq_one_letter_code
_entity_poly.pdbx_strand_id
1 'polypeptide(L)'
;GLKQGMQWPALMQALALRTDGPPAFRLTGIGPPQPDNTDALQQVGWKLAQLADTIGVEFEFRGFVANSLADIDAAMLDIRPSEVEVVAVNSVFELHR
;
A
#
# COMPACT_ATOMS: atom_id res chain seq x y z
N GLY A 1 -4.43 8.95 3.04
CA GLY A 1 -3.98 8.83 1.65
C GLY A 1 -2.50 8.53 1.65
N LEU A 2 -1.99 7.82 0.64
CA LEU A 2 -0.59 7.40 0.56
C LEU A 2 0.32 8.59 0.20
N LYS A 3 0.47 9.57 1.10
CA LYS A 3 1.16 10.83 0.78
C LYS A 3 2.66 10.67 0.51
N GLN A 4 3.40 10.11 1.47
CA GLN A 4 4.86 9.96 1.36
C GLN A 4 5.35 8.53 1.59
N GLY A 5 4.44 7.57 1.79
CA GLY A 5 4.79 6.17 2.01
C GLY A 5 5.56 5.85 3.30
N MET A 6 5.91 6.86 4.13
CA MET A 6 6.80 6.72 5.29
C MET A 6 6.34 5.72 6.37
N GLN A 7 5.05 5.35 6.41
CA GLN A 7 4.54 4.36 7.37
C GLN A 7 4.96 2.94 7.03
N TRP A 8 5.13 2.62 5.74
CA TRP A 8 5.27 1.25 5.26
C TRP A 8 6.67 0.66 5.42
N PRO A 9 7.79 1.43 5.32
CA PRO A 9 9.12 0.91 5.61
C PRO A 9 9.23 0.30 7.00
N ALA A 10 8.70 0.98 8.03
CA ALA A 10 8.73 0.48 9.40
C ALA A 10 7.89 -0.80 9.56
N LEU A 11 6.72 -0.87 8.92
CA LEU A 11 5.90 -2.09 8.93
C LEU A 11 6.61 -3.25 8.23
N MET A 12 7.19 -3.02 7.05
CA MET A 12 7.94 -4.05 6.32
C MET A 12 9.14 -4.57 7.13
N GLN A 13 9.89 -3.68 7.79
CA GLN A 13 10.97 -4.08 8.69
C GLN A 13 10.46 -4.95 9.85
N ALA A 14 9.33 -4.60 10.46
CA ALA A 14 8.74 -5.41 11.51
C ALA A 14 8.26 -6.79 10.99
N LEU A 15 7.71 -6.85 9.78
CA LEU A 15 7.32 -8.10 9.12
C LEU A 15 8.52 -8.99 8.81
N ALA A 16 9.63 -8.42 8.33
CA ALA A 16 10.88 -9.13 8.05
C ALA A 16 11.50 -9.80 9.28
N LEU A 17 11.24 -9.28 10.48
CA LEU A 17 11.78 -9.78 11.75
C LEU A 17 10.90 -10.84 12.44
N ARG A 18 9.78 -11.25 11.83
CA ARG A 18 8.90 -12.27 12.41
C ARG A 18 9.61 -13.63 12.53
N THR A 19 9.33 -14.36 13.61
CA THR A 19 9.96 -15.65 13.92
C THR A 19 9.73 -16.72 12.85
N ASP A 20 8.55 -16.72 12.22
CA ASP A 20 8.20 -17.67 11.16
C ASP A 20 8.57 -17.16 9.74
N GLY A 21 9.34 -16.07 9.68
CA GLY A 21 9.67 -15.36 8.43
C GLY A 21 8.64 -14.31 8.04
N PRO A 22 8.99 -13.44 7.07
CA PRO A 22 8.05 -12.44 6.54
C PRO A 22 6.90 -13.11 5.77
N PRO A 23 5.65 -12.68 5.98
CA PRO A 23 4.58 -13.02 5.06
C PRO A 23 4.74 -12.24 3.74
N ALA A 24 4.05 -12.68 2.69
CA ALA A 24 3.79 -11.82 1.55
C ALA A 24 3.01 -10.57 1.99
N PHE A 25 3.43 -9.40 1.51
CA PHE A 25 2.84 -8.12 1.84
C PHE A 25 2.31 -7.43 0.59
N ARG A 26 0.99 -7.22 0.53
CA ARG A 26 0.32 -6.49 -0.55
C ARG A 26 -0.15 -5.14 -0.04
N LEU A 27 0.20 -4.07 -0.74
CA LEU A 27 -0.20 -2.71 -0.40
C LEU A 27 -0.96 -2.04 -1.55
N THR A 28 -2.20 -1.65 -1.26
CA THR A 28 -3.00 -0.81 -2.15
C THR A 28 -2.96 0.64 -1.65
N GLY A 29 -2.36 1.53 -2.45
CA GLY A 29 -2.24 2.95 -2.15
C GLY A 29 -3.27 3.79 -2.89
N ILE A 30 -4.08 4.57 -2.18
CA ILE A 30 -5.08 5.48 -2.77
C ILE A 30 -4.62 6.94 -2.56
N GLY A 31 -4.68 7.73 -3.62
CA GLY A 31 -4.35 9.16 -3.59
C GLY A 31 -4.93 9.96 -4.75
N PRO A 32 -4.98 11.29 -4.65
CA PRO A 32 -5.46 12.14 -5.72
C PRO A 32 -4.48 12.18 -6.89
N PRO A 33 -4.95 12.53 -8.10
CA PRO A 33 -4.08 12.81 -9.24
C PRO A 33 -3.11 13.95 -8.89
N GLN A 34 -1.88 13.88 -9.36
CA GLN A 34 -0.91 14.96 -9.16
C GLN A 34 -1.16 16.10 -10.16
N PRO A 35 -1.03 17.37 -9.74
CA PRO A 35 -1.23 18.53 -10.62
C PRO A 35 -0.27 18.60 -11.81
N ASP A 36 0.91 18.03 -11.66
CA ASP A 36 1.99 17.99 -12.66
C ASP A 36 1.94 16.73 -13.56
N ASN A 37 0.85 15.96 -13.45
CA ASN A 37 0.63 14.70 -14.17
C ASN A 37 1.71 13.63 -13.89
N THR A 38 2.43 13.75 -12.77
CA THR A 38 3.34 12.69 -12.30
C THR A 38 2.58 11.58 -11.59
N ASP A 39 3.10 10.36 -11.67
CA ASP A 39 2.56 9.23 -10.91
C ASP A 39 3.34 9.06 -9.58
N ALA A 40 3.00 9.90 -8.60
CA ALA A 40 3.61 9.84 -7.29
C ALA A 40 3.35 8.51 -6.56
N LEU A 41 2.21 7.86 -6.82
CA LEU A 41 1.89 6.54 -6.23
C LEU A 41 2.84 5.48 -6.78
N GLN A 42 3.07 5.46 -8.09
CA GLN A 42 4.01 4.53 -8.72
C GLN A 42 5.43 4.71 -8.21
N GLN A 43 5.88 5.97 -8.01
CA GLN A 43 7.20 6.25 -7.45
C GLN A 43 7.35 5.73 -6.00
N VAL A 44 6.31 5.90 -5.17
CA VAL A 44 6.31 5.33 -3.81
C VAL A 44 6.34 3.80 -3.88
N GLY A 45 5.52 3.20 -4.75
CA GLY A 45 5.49 1.75 -4.97
C GLY A 45 6.86 1.18 -5.34
N TRP A 46 7.57 1.82 -6.27
CA TRP A 46 8.92 1.40 -6.67
C TRP A 46 9.93 1.46 -5.52
N LYS A 47 9.92 2.54 -4.72
CA LYS A 47 10.82 2.65 -3.56
C LYS A 47 10.53 1.59 -2.50
N LEU A 48 9.25 1.29 -2.27
CA LEU A 48 8.84 0.23 -1.34
C LEU A 48 9.23 -1.15 -1.85
N ALA A 49 9.11 -1.41 -3.15
CA ALA A 49 9.53 -2.66 -3.76
C ALA A 49 11.05 -2.88 -3.65
N GLN A 50 11.85 -1.85 -3.90
CA GLN A 50 13.31 -1.92 -3.70
C GLN A 50 13.68 -2.22 -2.24
N LEU A 51 12.97 -1.59 -1.29
CA LEU A 51 13.18 -1.89 0.13
C LEU A 51 12.82 -3.34 0.45
N ALA A 52 11.64 -3.79 0.01
CA ALA A 52 11.15 -5.14 0.27
C ALA A 52 12.11 -6.22 -0.25
N ASP A 53 12.63 -6.03 -1.47
CA ASP A 53 13.65 -6.91 -2.05
C ASP A 53 14.93 -6.96 -1.18
N THR A 54 15.39 -5.79 -0.72
CA THR A 54 16.59 -5.68 0.13
C THR A 54 16.44 -6.42 1.47
N ILE A 55 15.22 -6.53 2.01
CA ILE A 55 14.94 -7.17 3.31
C ILE A 55 14.24 -8.52 3.18
N GLY A 56 14.13 -9.07 1.96
CA GLY A 56 13.58 -10.40 1.72
C GLY A 56 12.08 -10.53 1.98
N VAL A 57 11.29 -9.48 1.76
CA VAL A 57 9.83 -9.50 1.87
C VAL A 57 9.22 -9.62 0.47
N GLU A 58 8.42 -10.65 0.22
CA GLU A 58 7.61 -10.75 -0.99
C GLU A 58 6.58 -9.60 -0.99
N PHE A 59 6.63 -8.74 -2.00
CA PHE A 59 5.87 -7.49 -2.01
C PHE A 59 5.16 -7.20 -3.32
N GLU A 60 3.91 -6.75 -3.20
CA GLU A 60 3.08 -6.30 -4.31
C GLU A 60 2.50 -4.91 -4.00
N PHE A 61 2.59 -3.98 -4.96
CA PHE A 61 2.02 -2.65 -4.82
C PHE A 61 1.00 -2.35 -5.93
N ARG A 62 -0.13 -1.76 -5.54
CA ARG A 62 -1.15 -1.24 -6.47
C ARG A 62 -1.53 0.20 -6.13
N GLY A 63 -1.33 1.12 -7.06
CA GLY A 63 -1.76 2.51 -6.93
C GLY A 63 -3.15 2.73 -7.51
N PHE A 64 -4.03 3.43 -6.79
CA PHE A 64 -5.31 3.92 -7.29
C PHE A 64 -5.38 5.44 -7.19
N VAL A 65 -5.66 6.06 -8.33
CA VAL A 65 -5.90 7.49 -8.42
C VAL A 65 -7.40 7.76 -8.24
N ALA A 66 -7.74 8.53 -7.21
CA ALA A 66 -9.11 8.95 -6.94
C ALA A 66 -9.15 10.31 -6.24
N ASN A 67 -10.10 11.16 -6.63
CA ASN A 67 -10.27 12.49 -6.02
C ASN A 67 -10.93 12.39 -4.65
N SER A 68 -11.84 11.44 -4.47
CA SER A 68 -12.51 11.15 -3.21
C SER A 68 -12.50 9.66 -2.91
N LEU A 69 -12.50 9.29 -1.61
CA LEU A 69 -12.75 7.90 -1.21
C LEU A 69 -14.17 7.43 -1.57
N ALA A 70 -15.11 8.37 -1.77
CA ALA A 70 -16.45 8.05 -2.26
C ALA A 70 -16.46 7.54 -3.71
N ASP A 71 -15.39 7.79 -4.47
CA ASP A 71 -15.25 7.32 -5.86
C ASP A 71 -14.69 5.89 -5.95
N ILE A 72 -14.40 5.25 -4.80
CA ILE A 72 -13.83 3.91 -4.73
C ILE A 72 -14.91 2.89 -4.32
N ASP A 73 -15.09 1.88 -5.16
CA ASP A 73 -15.87 0.69 -4.81
C ASP A 73 -14.95 -0.38 -4.18
N ALA A 74 -15.45 -1.13 -3.20
CA ALA A 74 -14.72 -2.22 -2.57
C ALA A 74 -14.26 -3.29 -3.58
N ALA A 75 -15.05 -3.55 -4.62
CA ALA A 75 -14.69 -4.48 -5.70
C ALA A 75 -13.44 -4.05 -6.47
N MET A 76 -13.10 -2.74 -6.48
CA MET A 76 -11.88 -2.25 -7.12
C MET A 76 -10.61 -2.69 -6.38
N LEU A 77 -10.69 -2.96 -5.08
CA LEU A 77 -9.53 -3.29 -4.25
C LEU A 77 -8.98 -4.71 -4.49
N ASP A 78 -9.73 -5.53 -5.24
CA ASP A 78 -9.34 -6.89 -5.62
C ASP A 78 -8.89 -7.70 -4.38
N ILE A 79 -9.77 -7.71 -3.38
CA ILE A 79 -9.55 -8.43 -2.12
C ILE A 79 -9.65 -9.92 -2.41
N ARG A 80 -8.59 -10.66 -2.06
CA ARG A 80 -8.52 -12.12 -2.22
C ARG A 80 -9.29 -12.80 -1.08
N PRO A 81 -9.71 -14.07 -1.26
CA PRO A 81 -10.39 -14.83 -0.22
C PRO A 81 -9.60 -14.85 1.11
N SER A 82 -10.31 -14.96 2.24
CA SER A 82 -9.69 -14.86 3.58
C SER A 82 -8.74 -16.01 3.92
N GLU A 83 -8.81 -17.11 3.16
CA GLU A 83 -7.85 -18.22 3.25
C GLU A 83 -6.49 -17.86 2.60
N VAL A 84 -6.46 -16.82 1.76
CA VAL A 84 -5.28 -16.39 1.00
C VAL A 84 -4.64 -15.14 1.61
N GLU A 85 -5.43 -14.16 2.04
CA GLU A 85 -4.91 -12.93 2.62
C GLU A 85 -5.73 -12.42 3.82
N VAL A 86 -5.06 -11.69 4.70
CA VAL A 86 -5.70 -10.94 5.78
C VAL A 86 -5.64 -9.46 5.42
N VAL A 87 -6.78 -8.78 5.46
CA VAL A 87 -6.89 -7.38 5.08
C VAL A 87 -6.86 -6.47 6.29
N ALA A 88 -6.03 -5.43 6.23
CA ALA A 88 -6.04 -4.30 7.16
C ALA A 88 -6.30 -3.00 6.39
N VAL A 89 -7.18 -2.14 6.92
CA VAL A 89 -7.49 -0.83 6.34
C VAL A 89 -6.82 0.26 7.18
N ASN A 90 -6.05 1.13 6.53
CA ASN A 90 -5.41 2.28 7.17
C ASN A 90 -5.99 3.58 6.59
N SER A 91 -6.63 4.39 7.44
CA SER A 91 -7.19 5.69 7.05
C SER A 91 -6.66 6.79 7.96
N VAL A 92 -5.63 7.49 7.49
CA VAL A 92 -4.93 8.54 8.24
C VAL A 92 -5.31 9.89 7.67
N PHE A 93 -6.06 10.68 8.45
CA PHE A 93 -6.57 12.01 8.09
C PHE A 93 -7.42 12.07 6.81
N GLU A 94 -8.13 10.99 6.46
CA GLU A 94 -9.00 10.97 5.27
C GLU A 94 -10.50 10.95 5.60
N LEU A 95 -10.95 10.35 6.71
CA LEU A 95 -12.39 10.16 6.96
C LEU A 95 -13.17 11.44 7.30
N HIS A 96 -12.48 12.53 7.67
CA HIS A 96 -13.11 13.80 8.00
C HIS A 96 -13.19 14.76 6.80
N ARG A 97 -12.72 14.32 5.64
CA ARG A 97 -12.70 15.12 4.42
C ARG A 97 -14.04 15.14 3.72
#